data_AF-A0A2V8E084-F1
#
_entry.id   AF-A0A2V8E084-F1
#
_cell.length_a   1.000
_cell.length_b   1.000
_cell.length_c   1.000
_cell.angle_alpha   90.00
_cell.angle_beta   90.00
_cell.angle_gamma   90.00
#
_symmetry.space_group_name_H-M   'P 1'
#
loop_
_entity.id
_entity.type
_entity.pdbx_description
1 polymer ?
#
loop_
_entity_poly.entity_id
_entity_poly.type
_entity_poly.pdbx_seq_one_letter_code
_entity_poly.pdbx_strand_id
1 'polypeptide(L)'
;KEKGEKQLVEALQTQPSAGYIWTDETLGYSIRYAYRQTLPDGGERIVLLTDRQLGSWSGKPWKATNQPDGTDYPFTLVELRLNRAGTGEGKMSLTSKLTVDQEGKTLALENFQAAPVLLRGVKREAATGGD
;
A
#
# COMPACT_ATOMS: atom_id res chain seq x y z
N LYS A 1 3.32 20.18 4.69
CA LYS A 1 3.11 18.72 4.63
C LYS A 1 1.63 18.40 4.36
N GLU A 2 0.70 18.91 5.17
CA GLU A 2 -0.77 18.75 4.98
C GLU A 2 -1.29 19.12 3.58
N LYS A 3 -0.83 20.24 2.99
CA LYS A 3 -1.28 20.66 1.66
C LYS A 3 -0.98 19.63 0.57
N GLY A 4 0.17 18.96 0.65
CA GLY A 4 0.56 17.93 -0.33
C GLY A 4 -0.25 16.64 -0.15
N GLU A 5 -0.53 16.25 1.09
CA GLU A 5 -1.34 15.08 1.42
C GLU A 5 -2.80 15.26 0.96
N LYS A 6 -3.37 16.44 1.20
CA LYS A 6 -4.73 16.78 0.72
C LYS A 6 -4.82 16.74 -0.81
N GLN A 7 -3.86 17.34 -1.51
CA GLN A 7 -3.81 17.31 -2.98
C GLN A 7 -3.65 15.89 -3.54
N LEU A 8 -2.88 15.04 -2.85
CA LEU A 8 -2.75 13.64 -3.22
C LEU A 8 -4.09 12.90 -3.09
N VAL A 9 -4.82 13.09 -1.99
CA VAL A 9 -6.18 12.50 -1.82
C VAL A 9 -7.12 12.97 -2.92
N GLU A 10 -7.18 14.28 -3.17
CA GLU A 10 -8.03 14.86 -4.22
C GLU A 10 -7.67 14.26 -5.59
N ALA A 11 -6.38 14.13 -5.91
CA ALA A 11 -5.94 13.49 -7.14
C ALA A 11 -6.38 12.02 -7.22
N LEU A 12 -6.20 11.24 -6.14
CA LEU A 12 -6.60 9.82 -6.09
C LEU A 12 -8.09 9.61 -6.28
N GLN A 13 -8.93 10.47 -5.71
CA GLN A 13 -10.38 10.38 -5.82
C GLN A 13 -10.89 10.57 -7.26
N THR A 14 -10.11 11.25 -8.12
CA THR A 14 -10.44 11.40 -9.55
C THR A 14 -10.02 10.21 -10.40
N GLN A 15 -9.18 9.31 -9.88
CA GLN A 15 -8.69 8.16 -10.64
C GLN A 15 -9.70 7.01 -10.66
N PRO A 16 -9.80 6.27 -11.78
CA PRO A 16 -10.55 5.02 -11.80
C PRO A 16 -9.97 4.02 -10.79
N SER A 17 -10.80 3.12 -10.30
CA SER A 17 -10.33 2.04 -9.42
C SER A 17 -9.58 0.98 -10.24
N ALA A 18 -8.38 0.63 -9.80
CA ALA A 18 -7.60 -0.49 -10.32
C ALA A 18 -7.98 -1.84 -9.68
N GLY A 19 -8.84 -1.82 -8.66
CA GLY A 19 -9.24 -2.98 -7.89
C GLY A 19 -9.61 -2.61 -6.46
N TYR A 20 -9.81 -3.60 -5.60
CA TYR A 20 -10.21 -3.38 -4.21
C TYR A 20 -9.34 -4.17 -3.24
N ILE A 21 -9.06 -3.57 -2.09
CA ILE A 21 -8.59 -4.28 -0.90
C ILE A 21 -9.83 -4.64 -0.08
N TRP A 22 -10.08 -5.93 0.08
CA TRP A 22 -11.10 -6.44 0.98
C TRP A 22 -10.48 -6.77 2.33
N THR A 23 -11.11 -6.28 3.39
CA THR A 23 -10.79 -6.59 4.79
C THR A 23 -11.95 -7.39 5.38
N ASP A 24 -11.94 -7.61 6.69
CA ASP A 24 -13.09 -8.13 7.45
C ASP A 24 -14.23 -7.10 7.59
N GLU A 25 -14.09 -5.90 7.02
CA GLU A 25 -15.11 -4.86 6.99
C GLU A 25 -16.12 -5.07 5.86
N THR A 26 -17.25 -4.36 5.94
CA THR A 26 -18.37 -4.50 5.00
C THR A 26 -18.14 -3.88 3.63
N LEU A 27 -17.17 -2.96 3.51
CA LEU A 27 -16.87 -2.23 2.28
C LEU A 27 -15.40 -2.39 1.89
N GLY A 28 -15.17 -2.72 0.62
CA GLY A 28 -13.83 -2.75 0.04
C GLY A 28 -13.23 -1.35 -0.12
N TYR A 29 -11.91 -1.26 -0.02
CA TYR A 29 -11.17 -0.03 -0.25
C TYR A 29 -10.70 0.04 -1.70
N SER A 30 -11.07 1.08 -2.42
CA SER A 30 -10.65 1.24 -3.82
C SER A 30 -9.15 1.49 -3.91
N ILE A 31 -8.48 0.75 -4.78
CA ILE A 31 -7.09 1.00 -5.17
C ILE A 31 -7.11 2.06 -6.27
N ARG A 32 -6.63 3.26 -5.97
CA ARG A 32 -6.61 4.41 -6.91
C ARG A 32 -5.29 4.59 -7.62
N TYR A 33 -4.23 3.94 -7.13
CA TYR A 33 -2.94 3.86 -7.78
C TYR A 33 -2.38 2.46 -7.58
N ALA A 34 -1.88 1.87 -8.65
CA ALA A 34 -1.20 0.59 -8.64
C ALA A 34 0.04 0.69 -9.54
N TYR A 35 1.19 0.32 -9.00
CA TYR A 35 2.45 0.28 -9.73
C TYR A 35 3.16 -1.01 -9.44
N ARG A 36 3.71 -1.64 -10.49
CA ARG A 36 4.47 -2.88 -10.39
C ARG A 36 5.82 -2.68 -11.07
N GLN A 37 6.88 -3.07 -10.36
CA GLN A 37 8.25 -3.04 -10.84
C GLN A 37 8.87 -4.42 -10.67
N THR A 38 9.42 -4.97 -11.73
CA THR A 38 10.29 -6.15 -11.67
C THR A 38 11.67 -5.73 -11.17
N LEU A 39 12.20 -6.46 -10.20
CA LEU A 39 13.49 -6.21 -9.59
C LEU A 39 14.59 -7.02 -10.32
N PRO A 40 15.87 -6.60 -10.23
CA PRO A 40 16.98 -7.28 -10.93
C PRO A 40 17.14 -8.77 -10.57
N ASP A 41 16.73 -9.18 -9.38
CA ASP A 41 16.74 -10.58 -8.92
C ASP A 41 15.56 -11.40 -9.49
N GLY A 42 14.68 -10.78 -10.27
CA GLY A 42 13.44 -11.37 -10.78
C GLY A 42 12.30 -11.40 -9.75
N GLY A 43 12.52 -10.81 -8.57
CA GLY A 43 11.45 -10.48 -7.64
C GLY A 43 10.66 -9.26 -8.10
N GLU A 44 9.75 -8.80 -7.25
CA GLU A 44 8.83 -7.73 -7.59
C GLU A 44 8.57 -6.81 -6.44
N ARG A 45 8.38 -5.55 -6.80
CA ARG A 45 7.85 -4.52 -5.93
C ARG A 45 6.50 -4.07 -6.47
N ILE A 46 5.49 -4.09 -5.61
CA ILE A 46 4.15 -3.63 -5.95
C ILE A 46 3.78 -2.53 -4.97
N VAL A 47 3.35 -1.38 -5.50
CA VAL A 47 2.92 -0.22 -4.71
C VAL A 47 1.45 0.03 -5.01
N LEU A 48 0.63 -0.01 -3.97
CA LEU A 48 -0.80 0.24 -4.05
C LEU A 48 -1.14 1.45 -3.17
N LEU A 49 -2.09 2.28 -3.60
CA LEU A 49 -2.59 3.39 -2.80
C LEU A 49 -4.10 3.42 -2.83
N THR A 50 -4.70 3.53 -1.64
CA THR A 50 -6.14 3.76 -1.47
C THR A 50 -6.44 5.26 -1.36
N ASP A 51 -7.69 5.66 -1.53
CA ASP A 51 -8.18 7.02 -1.23
C ASP A 51 -8.67 7.20 0.21
N ARG A 52 -8.68 6.11 1.00
CA ARG A 52 -9.13 6.06 2.39
C ARG A 52 -8.19 5.21 3.25
N GLN A 53 -8.04 5.57 4.52
CA GLN A 53 -7.29 4.77 5.48
C GLN A 53 -8.00 3.42 5.73
N LEU A 54 -7.26 2.31 5.75
CA LEU A 54 -7.81 0.98 6.10
C LEU A 54 -8.35 0.98 7.54
N GLY A 55 -9.43 0.24 7.80
CA GLY A 55 -10.15 0.25 9.07
C GLY A 55 -11.10 1.44 9.28
N SER A 56 -11.15 2.41 8.36
CA SER A 56 -12.00 3.60 8.55
C SER A 56 -13.49 3.32 8.40
N TRP A 57 -13.90 2.26 7.69
CA TRP A 57 -15.32 1.90 7.53
C TRP A 57 -15.98 1.44 8.83
N SER A 58 -15.25 0.76 9.70
CA SER A 58 -15.71 0.32 11.02
C SER A 58 -15.64 1.41 12.11
N GLY A 59 -15.20 2.63 11.75
CA GLY A 59 -14.95 3.71 12.70
C GLY A 59 -13.72 3.50 13.59
N LYS A 60 -12.93 2.45 13.34
CA LYS A 60 -11.68 2.15 14.04
C LYS A 60 -10.54 2.00 13.02
N PRO A 61 -10.01 3.12 12.50
CA PRO A 61 -8.89 3.08 11.57
C PRO A 61 -7.76 2.23 12.13
N TRP A 62 -7.15 1.42 11.27
CA TRP A 62 -6.02 0.62 11.68
C TRP A 62 -4.90 1.54 12.17
N LYS A 63 -4.38 1.26 13.37
CA LYS A 63 -3.26 2.00 13.96
C LYS A 63 -2.13 1.05 14.29
N ALA A 64 -0.91 1.52 14.10
CA ALA A 64 0.27 0.85 14.61
C ALA A 64 0.26 0.92 16.15
N THR A 65 0.39 -0.22 16.82
CA THR A 65 0.28 -0.30 18.29
C THR A 65 1.46 0.35 19.03
N ASN A 66 2.58 0.67 18.37
CA ASN A 66 3.83 1.13 19.01
C ASN A 66 4.59 2.23 18.22
N GLN A 67 3.90 3.12 17.49
CA GLN A 67 4.58 4.19 16.75
C GLN A 67 4.37 5.58 17.41
N PRO A 68 5.42 6.24 17.92
CA PRO A 68 5.30 7.57 18.56
C PRO A 68 4.76 8.65 17.61
N ASP A 69 5.10 8.52 16.32
CA ASP A 69 4.67 9.40 15.23
C ASP A 69 3.99 8.59 14.13
N GLY A 70 2.97 7.81 14.49
CA GLY A 70 2.10 7.18 13.50
C GLY A 70 1.62 8.22 12.49
N THR A 71 1.80 7.95 11.20
CA THR A 71 1.36 8.89 10.16
C THR A 71 -0.15 8.78 10.00
N ASP A 72 -0.86 9.82 10.44
CA ASP A 72 -2.32 9.93 10.33
C ASP A 72 -2.72 10.35 8.91
N TYR A 73 -2.37 9.50 7.93
CA TYR A 73 -2.75 9.73 6.55
C TYR A 73 -4.24 9.37 6.35
N PRO A 74 -5.00 10.19 5.61
CA PRO A 74 -6.37 9.85 5.22
C PRO A 74 -6.43 8.74 4.15
N PHE A 75 -5.30 8.18 3.74
CA PHE A 75 -5.12 7.12 2.75
C PHE A 75 -4.18 6.03 3.29
N THR A 76 -4.09 4.89 2.61
CA THR A 76 -3.10 3.85 2.93
C THR A 76 -2.25 3.52 1.71
N LEU A 77 -0.93 3.72 1.83
CA LEU A 77 0.03 3.15 0.90
C LEU A 77 0.39 1.75 1.37
N VAL A 78 0.35 0.78 0.46
CA VAL A 78 0.80 -0.59 0.68
C VAL A 78 1.96 -0.85 -0.28
N GLU A 79 3.13 -1.14 0.25
CA GLU A 79 4.28 -1.60 -0.54
C GLU A 79 4.52 -3.08 -0.26
N LEU A 80 4.34 -3.91 -1.28
CA LEU A 80 4.60 -5.34 -1.27
C LEU A 80 5.95 -5.62 -1.92
N ARG A 81 6.71 -6.54 -1.34
CA ARG A 81 7.93 -7.10 -1.95
C ARG A 81 7.81 -8.60 -2.02
N LEU A 82 7.89 -9.11 -3.23
CA LEU A 82 7.81 -10.54 -3.54
C LEU A 82 9.15 -11.01 -4.11
N ASN A 83 9.55 -12.21 -3.74
CA ASN A 83 10.65 -12.90 -4.40
C ASN A 83 10.21 -13.45 -5.77
N ARG A 84 11.15 -14.06 -6.50
CA ARG A 84 10.89 -14.69 -7.81
C ARG A 84 9.78 -15.76 -7.77
N ALA A 85 9.57 -16.42 -6.63
CA ALA A 85 8.51 -17.41 -6.46
C ALA A 85 7.14 -16.77 -6.18
N GLY A 86 7.03 -15.44 -6.17
CA GLY A 86 5.78 -14.72 -5.92
C GLY A 86 5.36 -14.73 -4.45
N THR A 87 6.29 -15.00 -3.52
CA THR A 87 6.02 -14.97 -2.08
C THR A 87 6.79 -13.84 -1.39
N GLY A 88 6.22 -13.27 -0.34
CA GLY A 88 6.91 -12.25 0.42
C GLY A 88 6.06 -11.56 1.48
N GLU A 89 6.25 -10.26 1.59
CA GLU A 89 5.73 -9.45 2.67
C GLU A 89 5.24 -8.08 2.20
N GLY A 90 4.42 -7.44 3.03
CA GLY A 90 3.92 -6.10 2.78
C GLY A 90 4.05 -5.20 4.01
N LYS A 91 4.36 -3.94 3.73
CA LYS A 91 4.47 -2.85 4.70
C LYS A 91 3.53 -1.74 4.30
N MET A 92 3.12 -0.91 5.26
CA MET A 92 2.09 0.12 5.01
C MET A 92 2.43 1.46 5.63
N SER A 93 1.79 2.53 5.12
CA SER A 93 1.91 3.88 5.67
C SER A 93 1.24 4.07 7.04
N LEU A 94 0.87 2.99 7.73
CA LEU A 94 0.45 3.00 9.14
C LEU A 94 1.64 3.10 10.09
N THR A 95 2.80 2.60 9.65
CA THR A 95 4.04 2.53 10.45
C THR A 95 5.22 3.25 9.78
N SER A 96 4.99 3.94 8.67
CA SER A 96 6.06 4.56 7.88
C SER A 96 5.55 5.74 7.06
N LYS A 97 6.38 6.76 6.89
CA LYS A 97 6.05 7.94 6.09
C LYS A 97 6.07 7.60 4.61
N LEU A 98 5.19 8.24 3.85
CA LEU A 98 5.22 8.22 2.40
C LEU A 98 6.40 9.07 1.90
N THR A 99 7.11 8.57 0.90
CA THR A 99 8.14 9.30 0.16
C THR A 99 8.02 9.04 -1.35
N VAL A 100 8.74 9.82 -2.14
CA VAL A 100 8.84 9.64 -3.59
C VAL A 100 10.16 8.95 -3.90
N ASP A 101 10.08 7.81 -4.57
CA ASP A 101 11.23 7.14 -5.17
C ASP A 101 11.45 7.73 -6.57
N GLN A 102 12.49 8.55 -6.70
CA GLN A 102 12.83 9.22 -7.95
C GLN A 102 13.41 8.26 -8.99
N GLU A 103 14.12 7.23 -8.55
CA GLU A 103 14.75 6.24 -9.44
C GLU A 103 13.69 5.29 -10.00
N GLY A 104 12.84 4.75 -9.13
CA GLY A 104 11.70 3.92 -9.50
C GLY A 104 10.52 4.69 -10.10
N LYS A 105 10.56 6.03 -10.05
CA LYS A 105 9.49 6.96 -10.48
C LYS A 105 8.12 6.60 -9.91
N THR A 106 8.09 6.27 -8.62
CA THR A 106 6.89 5.80 -7.93
C THR A 106 6.87 6.32 -6.49
N LEU A 107 5.76 6.08 -5.80
CA LEU A 107 5.66 6.28 -4.35
C LEU A 107 6.31 5.12 -3.60
N ALA A 108 6.75 5.40 -2.37
CA ALA A 108 7.46 4.45 -1.52
C ALA A 108 7.20 4.71 -0.03
N LEU A 109 7.60 3.76 0.82
CA LEU A 109 7.72 3.98 2.27
C LEU A 109 9.14 4.40 2.63
N GLU A 110 9.27 5.47 3.41
CA GLU A 110 10.53 5.90 4.00
C GLU A 110 11.12 4.79 4.89
N ASN A 111 12.44 4.57 4.80
CA ASN A 111 13.15 3.57 5.58
C ASN A 111 12.53 2.17 5.53
N PHE A 112 12.05 1.75 4.35
CA PHE A 112 11.34 0.48 4.15
C PHE A 112 11.98 -0.72 4.87
N GLN A 113 13.32 -0.83 4.87
CA GLN A 113 14.00 -1.97 5.51
C GLN A 113 13.76 -2.05 7.02
N ALA A 114 13.72 -0.90 7.71
CA ALA A 114 13.45 -0.81 9.14
C ALA A 114 11.96 -0.81 9.49
N ALA A 115 11.09 -0.58 8.50
CA ALA A 115 9.64 -0.54 8.71
C ALA A 115 9.09 -1.91 9.17
N PRO A 116 8.13 -1.94 10.10
CA PRO A 116 7.47 -3.17 10.51
C PRO A 116 6.72 -3.88 9.37
N VAL A 117 6.80 -5.21 9.35
CA VAL A 117 6.00 -6.05 8.44
C VAL A 117 4.59 -6.22 9.00
N LEU A 118 3.59 -5.78 8.23
CA LEU A 118 2.18 -5.83 8.61
C LEU A 118 1.39 -6.87 7.82
N LEU A 119 1.79 -7.14 6.58
CA LEU A 119 1.22 -8.19 5.75
C LEU A 119 2.25 -9.30 5.63
N ARG A 120 2.01 -10.43 6.29
CA ARG A 120 2.90 -11.60 6.28
C ARG A 120 2.36 -12.66 5.35
N GLY A 121 3.25 -13.40 4.69
CA GLY A 121 2.86 -14.52 3.83
C GLY A 121 2.08 -14.07 2.60
N VAL A 122 2.42 -12.90 2.05
CA VAL A 122 1.85 -12.42 0.79
C VAL A 122 2.23 -13.41 -0.30
N LYS A 123 1.23 -13.85 -1.08
CA LYS A 123 1.42 -14.76 -2.19
C LYS A 123 0.71 -14.20 -3.41
N ARG A 124 1.38 -14.25 -4.54
CA ARG A 124 0.72 -14.12 -5.83
C ARG A 124 -0.24 -15.28 -5.99
N GLU A 125 -1.50 -14.97 -6.30
CA GLU A 125 -2.43 -15.97 -6.78
C GLU A 125 -1.90 -16.52 -8.11
N ALA A 126 -1.79 -17.85 -8.21
CA ALA A 126 -1.46 -18.48 -9.48
C ALA A 126 -2.50 -18.02 -10.50
N ALA A 127 -2.07 -17.60 -11.69
CA ALA A 127 -3.01 -17.36 -12.77
C ALA A 127 -3.73 -18.69 -13.03
N THR A 128 -4.94 -18.84 -12.50
CA THR A 128 -5.86 -19.86 -12.97
C THR A 128 -6.06 -19.53 -14.44
N GLY A 129 -5.57 -20.40 -15.32
CA GLY A 129 -5.85 -20.30 -16.74
C GLY A 129 -7.36 -20.22 -16.90
N GLY A 130 -7.84 -19.08 -17.39
CA GLY A 130 -9.24 -18.94 -17.75
C GLY A 130 -9.52 -19.84 -18.96
N ASP A 131 -10.46 -20.76 -18.80
CA ASP A 131 -11.27 -21.28 -19.91
C ASP A 131 -12.02 -20.14 -20.62
#